data_AF-A0A0S8JGJ5-F1
#
_entry.id   AF-A0A0S8JGJ5-F1
#
_cell.length_a   1.000
_cell.length_b   1.000
_cell.length_c   1.000
_cell.angle_alpha   90.00
_cell.angle_beta   90.00
_cell.angle_gamma   90.00
#
_symmetry.space_group_name_H-M   'P 1'
#
loop_
_entity.id
_entity.type
_entity.pdbx_description
1 polymer ?
#
loop_
_entity_poly.entity_id
_entity_poly.type
_entity_poly.pdbx_seq_one_letter_code
_entity_poly.pdbx_strand_id
1 'polypeptide(L)' 'ATIPVPALGPGESHDVSTDVALPAGAPSSCDVVARCDVGGVVAESNEENNSTVIGTLESATRVKRWFFYN' A
#
# COMPACT_ATOMS: atom_id res chain seq x y z
N ALA A 1 -6.36 2.00 7.09
CA ALA A 1 -7.39 0.98 7.33
C ALA A 1 -6.68 -0.33 7.65
N THR A 2 -7.21 -1.16 8.55
CA THR A 2 -6.69 -2.51 8.82
C THR A 2 -7.62 -3.51 8.15
N ILE A 3 -7.06 -4.47 7.42
CA ILE A 3 -7.84 -5.50 6.71
C ILE A 3 -7.62 -6.82 7.45
N PRO A 4 -8.68 -7.48 7.96
CA PRO A 4 -8.52 -8.76 8.63
C PRO A 4 -8.08 -9.83 7.63
N VAL A 5 -7.09 -10.62 8.01
CA VAL A 5 -6.60 -11.79 7.26
C VAL A 5 -6.89 -13.04 8.10
N PRO A 6 -7.41 -14.13 7.52
CA PRO A 6 -7.60 -15.39 8.23
C PRO A 6 -6.25 -15.98 8.70
N ALA A 7 -6.30 -16.97 9.61
CA ALA A 7 -5.09 -17.64 10.07
C ALA A 7 -4.36 -18.32 8.90
N LEU A 8 -3.06 -18.05 8.78
CA LEU A 8 -2.18 -18.63 7.76
C LEU A 8 -1.29 -19.71 8.36
N GLY A 9 -1.19 -20.83 7.66
CA GLY A 9 -0.24 -21.89 7.99
C GLY A 9 1.21 -21.57 7.58
N PRO A 10 2.18 -22.41 7.94
CA PRO A 10 3.58 -22.21 7.56
C PRO A 10 3.77 -22.18 6.04
N GLY A 11 4.33 -21.08 5.53
CA GLY A 11 4.59 -20.88 4.10
C GLY A 11 3.37 -20.48 3.27
N GLU A 12 2.21 -20.26 3.90
CA GLU A 12 1.00 -19.79 3.24
C GLU A 12 1.03 -18.26 3.08
N SER A 13 0.45 -17.75 2.00
CA SER A 13 0.29 -16.32 1.73
C SER A 13 -1.17 -16.00 1.39
N HIS A 14 -1.60 -14.77 1.67
CA HIS A 14 -2.94 -14.30 1.35
C HIS A 14 -2.88 -12.94 0.66
N ASP A 15 -3.49 -12.85 -0.52
CA ASP A 15 -3.55 -11.60 -1.27
C ASP A 15 -4.67 -10.70 -0.74
N VAL A 16 -4.37 -9.42 -0.61
CA VAL A 16 -5.33 -8.40 -0.19
C VAL A 16 -5.21 -7.20 -1.13
N SER A 17 -6.35 -6.70 -1.59
CA SER A 17 -6.43 -5.49 -2.40
C SER A 17 -7.38 -4.50 -1.74
N THR A 18 -6.98 -3.23 -1.71
CA THR A 18 -7.80 -2.13 -1.22
C THR A 18 -7.55 -0.89 -2.06
N ASP A 19 -8.60 -0.13 -2.32
CA ASP A 19 -8.47 1.19 -2.90
C ASP A 19 -7.98 2.17 -1.84
N VAL A 20 -6.98 2.99 -2.18
CA VAL A 20 -6.45 4.06 -1.33
C VAL A 20 -6.65 5.38 -2.05
N ALA A 21 -7.45 6.27 -1.46
CA ALA A 21 -7.61 7.62 -1.95
C ALA A 21 -6.46 8.50 -1.45
N LEU A 22 -5.76 9.17 -2.38
CA LEU A 22 -4.80 10.22 -2.02
C LEU A 22 -5.55 11.46 -1.51
N PRO A 23 -5.18 12.02 -0.34
CA PRO A 23 -5.78 13.25 0.14
C PRO A 23 -5.44 14.43 -0.78
N ALA A 24 -6.35 15.40 -0.87
CA ALA A 24 -6.08 16.66 -1.58
C ALA A 24 -4.90 17.39 -0.89
N GLY A 25 -3.89 17.77 -1.67
CA GLY A 25 -2.67 18.39 -1.14
C GLY A 25 -1.57 17.41 -0.70
N ALA A 26 -1.73 16.11 -0.97
CA ALA A 26 -0.63 15.16 -0.85
C ALA A 26 0.59 15.64 -1.68
N PRO A 27 1.83 15.43 -1.18
CA PRO A 27 3.03 15.76 -1.94
C PRO A 27 3.03 15.05 -3.30
N SER A 28 3.85 15.56 -4.22
CA SER A 28 3.92 15.05 -5.60
C SER A 28 4.25 13.55 -5.67
N SER A 29 4.91 13.02 -4.66
CA SER A 29 5.17 11.59 -4.48
C SER A 29 4.82 11.16 -3.06
N CYS A 30 4.21 9.99 -2.92
CA CYS A 30 3.90 9.36 -1.64
C CYS A 30 4.21 7.86 -1.71
N ASP A 31 4.93 7.33 -0.74
CA ASP A 31 5.13 5.88 -0.63
C ASP A 31 3.93 5.21 0.04
N VAL A 32 3.46 4.12 -0.58
CA VAL A 32 2.44 3.26 -0.01
C VAL A 32 3.14 2.11 0.70
N VAL A 33 2.99 2.07 2.02
CA VAL A 33 3.57 1.04 2.88
C VAL A 33 2.47 0.10 3.36
N ALA A 34 2.65 -1.19 3.16
CA ALA A 34 1.84 -2.22 3.80
C ALA A 34 2.58 -2.75 5.03
N ARG A 35 1.82 -3.00 6.10
CA ARG A 35 2.34 -3.57 7.34
C ARG A 35 1.46 -4.72 7.82
N CYS A 36 2.04 -5.90 7.99
CA CYS A 36 1.44 -7.05 8.64
C CYS A 36 1.44 -6.89 10.17
N ASP A 37 0.47 -7.53 10.81
CA ASP A 37 0.30 -7.59 12.27
C ASP A 37 0.62 -6.27 13.00
N VAL A 38 -0.06 -5.19 12.61
CA VAL A 38 0.14 -3.88 13.24
C VAL A 38 -0.13 -3.88 14.76
N GLY A 39 -0.87 -4.88 15.24
CA GLY A 39 -1.18 -5.09 16.66
C GLY A 39 -0.14 -5.91 17.42
N GLY A 40 0.85 -6.53 16.75
CA GLY A 40 1.84 -7.41 17.38
C GLY A 40 1.21 -8.61 18.09
N VAL A 41 0.13 -9.16 17.53
CA VAL A 41 -0.64 -10.27 18.10
C VAL A 41 0.03 -11.62 17.81
N VAL A 42 0.71 -11.76 16.68
CA VAL A 42 1.37 -12.98 16.25
C VAL A 42 2.88 -12.77 16.35
N ALA A 43 3.51 -13.47 17.30
CA ALA A 43 4.96 -13.41 17.44
C ALA A 43 5.64 -14.06 16.23
N GLU A 44 6.35 -13.26 15.45
CA GLU A 44 7.18 -13.71 14.33
C GLU A 44 8.66 -13.72 14.73
N SER A 45 9.47 -14.54 14.06
CA SER A 45 10.90 -14.64 14.37
C SER A 45 11.65 -13.33 14.13
N ASN A 46 11.08 -12.44 13.33
CA ASN A 46 11.65 -11.14 13.03
C ASN A 46 10.56 -10.07 12.78
N GLU A 47 10.01 -9.50 13.86
CA GLU A 47 8.97 -8.45 13.84
C GLU A 47 9.26 -7.23 12.94
N GLU A 48 10.53 -6.99 12.61
CA GLU A 48 10.96 -5.85 11.81
C GLU A 48 10.68 -6.02 10.31
N ASN A 49 10.43 -7.25 9.83
CA ASN A 49 10.18 -7.51 8.41
C ASN A 49 8.71 -7.43 7.99
N ASN A 50 7.83 -7.04 8.91
CA ASN A 50 6.39 -6.96 8.66
C ASN A 50 5.98 -5.76 7.82
N SER A 51 6.91 -4.88 7.43
CA SER A 51 6.62 -3.69 6.64
C SER A 51 7.28 -3.74 5.27
N THR A 52 6.54 -3.45 4.22
CA THR A 52 7.05 -3.36 2.86
C THR A 52 6.47 -2.15 2.11
N VAL A 53 7.28 -1.55 1.24
CA VAL A 53 6.80 -0.53 0.30
C VAL A 53 6.16 -1.25 -0.89
N ILE A 54 4.85 -1.10 -1.06
CA ILE A 54 4.08 -1.67 -2.17
C ILE A 54 4.37 -0.92 -3.47
N GLY A 55 4.59 0.39 -3.37
CA GLY A 55 4.94 1.25 -4.49
C GLY A 55 4.84 2.73 -4.14
N THR A 56 5.39 3.57 -5.02
CA THR A 56 5.30 5.02 -4.92
C THR A 56 4.18 5.53 -5.82
N LEU A 57 3.23 6.25 -5.24
CA LEU A 57 2.20 6.96 -5.99
C LEU A 57 2.72 8.34 -6.33
N GLU A 58 2.81 8.62 -7.62
CA GLU A 58 3.06 9.96 -8.12
C GLU A 58 1.71 10.66 -8.31
N SER A 59 1.59 11.85 -7.74
CA SER A 59 0.46 12.75 -8.02
C SER A 59 0.43 12.98 -9.52
N ALA A 60 -0.67 12.59 -10.16
CA ALA A 60 -0.86 12.80 -11.57
C ALA A 60 -0.90 14.32 -11.82
N THR A 61 0.25 14.93 -12.07
CA THR A 61 0.35 16.29 -12.62
C THR A 61 -0.25 16.21 -14.01
N ARG A 62 -1.58 16.31 -14.08
CA ARG A 62 -2.31 16.17 -15.34
C ARG A 62 -2.10 17.44 -16.14
N VAL A 63 -1.05 17.44 -16.94
CA VAL A 63 -1.19 17.81 -18.35
C VAL A 63 -0.64 16.66 -19.20
N LYS A 64 -1.43 15.59 -19.32
CA LYS A 64 -1.55 14.96 -20.64
C LYS A 64 -2.06 16.07 -21.56
N ARG A 65 -1.14 16.82 -22.14
CA ARG A 65 -1.43 17.86 -23.15
C ARG A 65 -2.25 17.13 -24.20
N TRP A 66 -3.53 17.47 -24.27
CA TRP A 66 -4.44 16.91 -25.25
C TRP A 66 -3.79 17.11 -26.63
N PHE A 67 -3.44 16.00 -27.28
CA PHE A 67 -3.03 16.03 -28.67
C PHE A 67 -4.27 16.38 -29.51
N PHE A 68 -4.24 17.60 -30.06
CA PHE A 68 -4.93 18.11 -31.26
C PHE A 68 -6.46 18.09 -31.35
N TYR A 69 -7.05 19.30 -31.36
CA TYR A 69 -8.12 19.68 -32.30
C TYR A 69 -7.76 21.06 -32.88
N ASN A 70 -8.03 21.22 -34.18
CA ASN A 70 -7.61 22.24 -35.16
C ASN A 70 -6.31 21.90 -35.91
#